data_AF-A0A3D8YK58-F1
#
_entry.id   AF-A0A3D8YK58-F1
#
_cell.length_a   1.000
_cell.length_b   1.000
_cell.length_c   1.000
_cell.angle_alpha   90.00
_cell.angle_beta   90.00
_cell.angle_gamma   90.00
#
_symmetry.space_group_name_H-M   'P 1'
#
loop_
_entity.id
_entity.type
_entity.pdbx_description
1 polymer ?
#
loop_
_entity_poly.entity_id
_entity_poly.type
_entity_poly.pdbx_seq_one_letter_code
_entity_poly.pdbx_strand_id
1 'polypeptide(L)'
;FDAGEFVEHFGDENPKRGFCLYKMGCKGPYTFNNCSKLRFNSHTSWPIGAGHGCIGCSEPNFWDTMSPFEEPLANRSIKTAFDGLGADKVADKV
;
A
#
# COMPACT_ATOMS: atom_id res chain seq x y z
N PHE A 1 0.66 -4.78 -10.28
CA PHE A 1 -0.07 -3.51 -10.41
C PHE A 1 -0.24 -3.20 -11.88
N ASP A 2 0.86 -3.09 -12.65
CA ASP A 2 0.85 -2.76 -14.08
C ASP A 2 0.06 -3.75 -14.96
N ALA A 3 0.06 -5.04 -14.60
CA ALA A 3 -0.71 -6.08 -15.30
C ALA A 3 -2.23 -6.03 -15.04
N GLY A 4 -2.72 -5.13 -14.18
CA GLY A 4 -4.14 -5.07 -13.81
C GLY A 4 -4.62 -6.22 -12.91
N GLU A 5 -3.70 -7.02 -12.38
CA GLU A 5 -4.00 -8.16 -11.51
C GLU A 5 -4.11 -7.72 -10.04
N PHE A 6 -5.33 -7.80 -9.50
CA PHE A 6 -5.65 -7.35 -8.15
C PHE A 6 -6.36 -8.43 -7.34
N VAL A 7 -6.08 -8.43 -6.03
CA VAL A 7 -6.89 -9.15 -5.04
C VAL A 7 -8.18 -8.38 -4.83
N GLU A 8 -9.32 -9.08 -4.80
CA GLU A 8 -10.63 -8.42 -4.62
C GLU A 8 -11.26 -8.72 -3.25
N HIS A 9 -10.94 -9.87 -2.64
CA HIS A 9 -11.47 -10.25 -1.34
C HIS A 9 -10.42 -11.04 -0.55
N PHE A 10 -10.44 -10.94 0.78
CA PHE A 10 -9.57 -11.80 1.61
C PHE A 10 -10.01 -13.27 1.50
N GLY A 11 -9.05 -14.16 1.30
CA GLY A 11 -9.30 -15.61 1.20
C GLY A 11 -9.57 -16.13 -0.21
N ASP A 12 -9.53 -15.29 -1.25
CA ASP A 12 -9.51 -15.77 -2.63
C ASP A 12 -8.13 -16.34 -3.03
N GLU A 13 -8.02 -16.90 -4.23
CA GLU A 13 -6.77 -17.51 -4.73
C GLU A 13 -5.75 -16.45 -5.24
N ASN A 14 -6.18 -15.20 -5.41
CA ASN A 14 -5.39 -14.13 -6.00
C ASN A 14 -4.15 -13.73 -5.15
N PRO A 15 -4.20 -13.65 -3.80
CA PRO A 15 -3.05 -13.45 -2.93
C PRO A 15 -2.00 -14.53 -3.09
N LYS A 16 -2.41 -15.79 -3.28
CA LYS A 16 -1.47 -16.91 -3.50
C LYS A 16 -0.72 -16.76 -4.83
N ARG A 17 -1.32 -16.06 -5.79
CA ARG A 17 -0.71 -15.70 -7.08
C ARG A 17 0.11 -14.40 -7.02
N GLY A 18 0.23 -13.77 -5.84
CA GLY A 18 0.99 -12.53 -5.66
C GLY A 18 0.33 -11.29 -6.27
N PHE A 19 -1.00 -11.30 -6.43
CA PHE A 19 -1.73 -10.18 -7.02
C PHE A 19 -1.69 -8.94 -6.13
N CYS A 20 -1.89 -7.77 -6.74
CA CYS A 20 -1.74 -6.50 -6.03
C CYS A 20 -2.89 -6.24 -5.06
N LEU A 21 -2.56 -5.81 -3.84
CA LEU A 21 -3.53 -5.49 -2.77
C LEU A 21 -4.14 -4.08 -2.88
N TYR A 22 -4.00 -3.40 -4.02
CA TYR A 22 -4.50 -2.03 -4.19
C TYR A 22 -6.01 -1.92 -3.95
N LYS A 23 -6.81 -2.85 -4.51
CA LYS A 23 -8.26 -2.93 -4.27
C LYS A 23 -8.63 -3.33 -2.83
N MET A 24 -7.70 -3.94 -2.10
CA MET A 24 -7.86 -4.25 -0.67
C MET A 24 -7.45 -3.09 0.25
N GLY A 25 -7.18 -1.91 -0.30
CA GLY A 25 -6.87 -0.70 0.47
C GLY A 25 -5.40 -0.47 0.79
N CYS A 26 -4.48 -1.13 0.08
CA CYS A 26 -3.06 -0.89 0.25
C CYS A 26 -2.68 0.60 0.04
N LYS A 27 -2.14 1.22 1.08
CA LYS A 27 -1.67 2.62 1.13
C LYS A 27 -0.22 2.80 0.68
N GLY A 28 0.41 1.72 0.21
CA GLY A 28 1.82 1.69 -0.21
C GLY A 28 2.21 2.78 -1.21
N PRO A 29 1.39 3.07 -2.26
CA PRO A 29 1.66 4.16 -3.19
C PRO A 29 1.70 5.55 -2.54
N TYR A 30 1.22 5.72 -1.31
CA TYR A 30 1.17 7.00 -0.59
C TYR A 30 1.99 6.98 0.71
N THR A 31 2.86 5.97 0.88
CA THR A 31 3.63 5.74 2.10
C THR A 31 5.11 5.65 1.78
N PHE A 32 5.92 6.52 2.39
CA PHE A 32 7.36 6.57 2.22
C PHE A 32 8.03 5.72 3.30
N ASN A 33 8.44 4.52 2.92
CA ASN A 33 9.23 3.64 3.77
C ASN A 33 10.02 2.62 2.92
N ASN A 34 10.97 1.92 3.52
CA ASN A 34 11.82 0.93 2.85
C ASN A 34 11.29 -0.51 2.95
N CYS A 35 10.07 -0.72 3.47
CA CYS A 35 9.51 -2.06 3.75
C CYS A 35 9.52 -3.01 2.55
N SER A 36 9.28 -2.52 1.33
CA SER A 36 9.30 -3.34 0.11
C SER A 36 10.70 -3.79 -0.30
N LYS A 37 11.74 -3.03 0.10
CA LYS A 37 13.14 -3.27 -0.23
C LYS A 37 13.88 -4.00 0.89
N LEU A 38 13.88 -3.43 2.09
CA LEU A 38 14.59 -3.97 3.25
C LEU A 38 13.79 -5.10 3.94
N ARG A 39 12.46 -5.01 3.90
CA ARG A 39 11.54 -5.91 4.64
C ARG A 39 11.81 -5.87 6.15
N PHE A 40 11.16 -6.76 6.89
CA PHE A 40 11.24 -6.90 8.33
C PHE A 40 11.91 -8.22 8.71
N ASN A 41 12.49 -8.26 9.91
CA ASN A 41 13.04 -9.47 10.54
C ASN A 41 14.05 -10.20 9.63
N SER A 42 15.20 -9.56 9.36
CA SER A 42 16.26 -10.15 8.51
C SER A 42 15.78 -10.51 7.10
N HIS A 43 15.13 -9.55 6.44
CA HIS A 43 14.57 -9.70 5.10
C HIS A 43 13.47 -10.77 4.94
N THR A 44 12.91 -11.27 6.03
CA THR A 44 11.94 -12.38 6.03
C THR A 44 10.63 -11.99 5.35
N SER A 45 9.97 -10.93 5.81
CA SER A 45 8.65 -10.55 5.30
C SER A 45 8.33 -9.08 5.54
N TRP A 46 7.20 -8.62 5.03
CA TRP A 46 6.68 -7.27 5.13
C TRP A 46 5.16 -7.32 4.92
N PRO A 47 4.38 -6.28 5.29
CA PRO A 47 2.92 -6.37 5.30
C PRO A 47 2.31 -6.91 4.01
N ILE A 48 2.71 -6.35 2.85
CA ILE A 48 2.21 -6.76 1.53
C ILE A 48 2.63 -8.19 1.20
N GLY A 49 3.88 -8.57 1.52
CA GLY A 49 4.36 -9.94 1.33
C GLY A 49 3.67 -10.97 2.23
N ALA A 50 3.12 -10.53 3.36
CA ALA A 50 2.32 -11.35 4.27
C ALA A 50 0.82 -11.37 3.91
N GLY A 51 0.41 -10.67 2.84
CA GLY A 51 -0.97 -10.67 2.36
C GLY A 51 -1.84 -9.52 2.87
N HIS A 52 -1.30 -8.58 3.65
CA HIS A 52 -2.04 -7.40 4.12
C HIS A 52 -1.57 -6.12 3.42
N GLY A 53 -2.51 -5.25 3.04
CA GLY A 53 -2.17 -3.95 2.46
C GLY A 53 -1.31 -3.11 3.41
N CYS A 54 -0.45 -2.26 2.87
CA CYS A 54 0.20 -1.24 3.70
C CYS A 54 -0.86 -0.32 4.32
N ILE A 55 -0.71 0.04 5.59
CA ILE A 55 -1.64 0.94 6.30
C ILE A 55 -1.14 2.39 6.39
N GLY A 56 0.10 2.65 5.94
CA GLY A 56 0.71 3.98 6.00
C GLY A 56 1.32 4.36 7.34
N CYS A 57 1.78 3.41 8.15
CA CYS A 57 2.25 3.67 9.52
C CYS A 57 3.45 4.63 9.65
N SER A 58 4.16 4.93 8.57
CA SER A 58 5.25 5.92 8.56
C SER A 58 4.80 7.32 8.18
N GLU A 59 3.55 7.51 7.78
CA GLU A 59 3.02 8.82 7.42
C GLU A 59 2.40 9.54 8.62
N PRO A 60 2.45 10.88 8.66
CA PRO A 60 1.81 11.66 9.72
C PRO A 60 0.30 11.39 9.83
N ASN A 61 -0.19 11.20 11.06
CA ASN A 61 -1.61 11.03 11.35
C ASN A 61 -2.30 9.92 10.54
N PHE A 62 -1.61 8.81 10.21
CA PHE A 62 -2.16 7.78 9.34
C PHE A 62 -3.46 7.14 9.86
N TRP A 63 -3.64 7.06 11.18
CA TRP A 63 -4.88 6.58 11.79
C TRP A 63 -6.11 7.40 11.37
N ASP A 64 -5.96 8.71 11.22
CA ASP A 64 -7.05 9.63 10.88
C ASP A 64 -7.14 9.93 9.38
N THR A 65 -6.01 9.85 8.68
CA THR A 65 -5.91 10.27 7.27
C THR A 65 -5.96 9.13 6.27
N MET A 66 -5.73 7.89 6.71
CA MET A 66 -5.68 6.69 5.86
C MET A 66 -6.66 5.61 6.27
N SER A 67 -7.41 5.80 7.36
CA SER A 67 -8.53 4.93 7.69
C SER A 67 -9.71 5.18 6.74
N PRO A 68 -10.58 4.18 6.55
CA PRO A 68 -10.40 2.76 6.87
C PRO A 68 -9.31 2.07 6.01
N PHE A 69 -8.61 1.09 6.58
CA PHE A 69 -7.40 0.51 5.97
C PHE A 69 -7.71 -0.50 4.87
N GLU A 70 -8.77 -1.28 5.04
CA GLU A 70 -9.17 -2.39 4.17
C GLU A 70 -10.12 -1.96 3.04
N GLU A 71 -10.27 -0.66 2.82
CA GLU A 71 -11.07 -0.11 1.72
C GLU A 71 -10.20 0.43 0.58
N PRO A 72 -10.59 0.17 -0.69
CA PRO A 72 -9.92 0.73 -1.85
C PRO A 72 -9.83 2.25 -1.74
N LEU A 73 -8.71 2.80 -2.22
CA LEU A 73 -8.43 4.23 -2.11
C LEU A 73 -9.36 5.11 -2.94
N ALA A 74 -10.02 4.57 -3.95
CA ALA A 74 -11.02 5.25 -4.79
C ALA A 74 -10.64 6.72 -5.08
N ASN A 75 -11.61 7.64 -5.07
CA ASN A 75 -11.39 9.08 -5.21
C ASN A 75 -11.04 9.78 -3.88
N ARG A 76 -10.51 9.06 -2.87
CA ARG A 76 -10.16 9.68 -1.58
C ARG A 76 -8.83 10.42 -1.71
N SER A 77 -8.85 11.72 -1.40
CA SER A 77 -7.64 12.53 -1.33
C SER A 77 -6.86 12.18 -0.06
N ILE A 78 -5.84 11.33 -0.17
CA ILE A 78 -4.90 11.10 0.93
C ILE A 78 -4.00 12.32 1.05
N LYS A 79 -4.00 12.95 2.23
CA LYS A 79 -3.05 14.01 2.56
C LYS A 79 -1.71 13.38 2.93
N THR A 80 -0.86 13.17 1.93
CA THR A 80 0.55 12.81 2.16
C THR A 80 1.35 14.03 2.60
N ALA A 81 2.58 13.82 3.06
CA ALA A 81 3.53 14.89 3.37
C ALA A 81 3.91 15.79 2.16
N PHE A 82 3.49 15.43 0.94
CA PHE A 82 3.84 16.12 -0.31
C PHE A 82 2.59 16.69 -1.00
N ASP A 83 1.77 17.44 -0.27
CA ASP A 83 0.54 18.08 -0.78
C ASP A 83 -0.43 17.09 -1.46
N GLY A 84 -0.48 15.84 -0.96
CA GLY A 84 -1.34 14.79 -1.49
C GLY A 84 -0.78 14.05 -2.71
N LEU A 85 0.47 14.29 -3.10
CA LEU A 85 1.18 13.45 -4.05
C LEU A 85 1.61 12.14 -3.40
N GLY A 86 1.28 11.02 -4.04
CA GLY A 86 1.77 9.70 -3.64
C GLY A 86 3.24 9.50 -4.03
N ALA A 87 3.88 8.54 -3.37
CA ALA A 87 5.21 8.05 -3.68
C ALA A 87 5.34 7.58 -5.13
N ASP A 88 4.26 7.05 -5.73
CA ASP A 88 4.17 6.72 -7.15
C ASP A 88 4.41 7.95 -8.05
N LYS A 89 3.71 9.06 -7.78
CA LYS A 89 3.83 10.30 -8.58
C LYS A 89 5.14 11.07 -8.35
N VAL A 90 5.78 10.86 -7.21
CA VAL A 90 7.06 11.48 -6.88
C VAL A 90 8.23 10.66 -7.44
N ALA A 91 8.15 9.33 -7.44
CA ALA A 91 9.20 8.45 -7.94
C ALA A 91 9.44 8.61 -9.45
N ASP A 92 8.39 8.87 -10.25
CA ASP A 92 8.50 9.02 -11.71
C ASP A 92 9.17 10.34 -12.16
N LYS A 93 9.49 11.26 -11.23
CA LYS A 93 10.05 12.59 -11.53
C LYS A 93 11.54 12.73 -11.18
N VAL A 94 12.18 11.67 -10.68
CA VAL A 94 13.59 11.68 -10.22
C VAL A 94 14.46 10.84 -11.13
#